data_AF-A0A1G0ZC79-F1
#
_entry.id   AF-A0A1G0ZC79-F1
#
_cell.length_a   1.000
_cell.length_b   1.000
_cell.length_c   1.000
_cell.angle_alpha   90.00
_cell.angle_beta   90.00
_cell.angle_gamma   90.00
#
_symmetry.space_group_name_H-M   'P 1'
#
loop_
_entity.id
_entity.type
_entity.pdbx_description
1 polymer ?
#
loop_
_entity_poly.entity_id
_entity_poly.type
_entity_poly.pdbx_seq_one_letter_code
_entity_poly.pdbx_strand_id
1 'polypeptide(L)'
;MLGALFFVYKVFRSDSMDTSVKIASLFGLIAVISFCLLGVLYRTDVVGNYSNDRLLQIESRYNFCKGFVLGKYLAEKYPDRKAMIIVPPDYELNFRQKELVDSIVKGFGDSITLEAIEEIAVDLSRYQKGKSPHIEEIMTAEDFDYAFNKHRDCEVVVSIIGVPKDIEKMRVWGMKDYERPKIALLNSSTKYLESAIKGKYVVASVHYIPGFKAKTTILPSSPEKVFENRYILVTPENVEQIKRQYDKLFFKM
;
A
#
# COMPACT_ATOMS: atom_id res chain seq x y z
N MET A 1 -13.57 29.74 -31.01
CA MET A 1 -12.50 30.68 -30.62
C MET A 1 -12.06 31.56 -31.80
N LEU A 2 -11.64 31.01 -32.94
CA LEU A 2 -11.25 31.79 -34.14
C LEU A 2 -12.32 32.79 -34.64
N GLY A 3 -13.60 32.39 -34.65
CA GLY A 3 -14.70 33.28 -35.05
C GLY A 3 -14.94 34.48 -34.12
N ALA A 4 -14.73 34.31 -32.80
CA ALA A 4 -14.89 35.40 -31.82
C ALA A 4 -13.73 36.41 -31.89
N LEU A 5 -12.51 35.92 -32.09
CA LEU A 5 -11.33 36.77 -32.35
C LEU A 5 -11.48 37.58 -33.64
N PHE A 6 -11.98 36.95 -34.71
CA PHE A 6 -12.25 37.61 -35.97
C PHE A 6 -13.34 38.69 -35.86
N PHE A 7 -14.38 38.44 -35.08
CA PHE A 7 -15.45 39.41 -34.83
C PHE A 7 -14.93 40.65 -34.07
N VAL A 8 -14.19 40.44 -32.98
CA VAL A 8 -13.59 41.54 -32.19
C VAL A 8 -12.59 42.33 -33.02
N TYR A 9 -11.74 41.65 -33.80
CA TYR A 9 -10.82 42.29 -34.74
C TYR A 9 -11.54 43.19 -35.74
N LYS A 10 -12.67 42.74 -36.30
CA LYS A 10 -13.49 43.51 -37.25
C LYS A 10 -14.14 44.72 -36.58
N VAL A 11 -14.62 44.59 -35.34
CA VAL A 11 -15.21 45.69 -34.54
C VAL A 11 -14.16 46.76 -34.22
N PHE A 12 -12.94 46.37 -33.84
CA PHE A 12 -11.87 47.32 -33.52
C PHE A 12 -11.31 48.03 -34.76
N ARG A 13 -11.26 47.36 -35.91
CA ARG A 13 -10.81 47.93 -37.20
C ARG A 13 -11.85 48.84 -37.86
N SER A 14 -13.09 48.85 -37.37
CA SER A 14 -14.14 49.73 -37.88
C SER A 14 -14.00 51.13 -37.30
N ASP A 15 -13.82 52.13 -38.17
CA ASP A 15 -13.78 53.55 -37.78
C ASP A 15 -15.17 54.11 -37.45
N SER A 16 -16.23 53.40 -37.85
CA SER A 16 -17.62 53.79 -37.65
C SER A 16 -18.25 53.30 -36.33
N MET A 17 -17.55 52.46 -35.55
CA MET A 17 -18.10 51.91 -34.32
C MET A 17 -17.68 52.71 -33.09
N ASP A 18 -18.66 53.02 -32.25
CA ASP A 18 -18.47 53.74 -31.00
C ASP A 18 -17.56 52.97 -30.02
N THR A 19 -16.83 53.72 -29.21
CA THR A 19 -15.87 53.22 -28.20
C THR A 19 -16.56 52.28 -27.21
N SER A 20 -17.82 52.56 -26.86
CA SER A 20 -18.66 51.71 -26.00
C SER A 20 -18.84 50.30 -26.58
N VAL A 21 -19.03 50.16 -27.90
CA VAL A 21 -19.18 48.89 -28.61
C VAL A 21 -17.85 48.13 -28.67
N LYS A 22 -16.74 48.84 -28.87
CA LYS A 22 -15.38 48.26 -28.83
C LYS A 22 -15.09 47.68 -27.44
N ILE A 23 -15.38 48.43 -26.38
CA ILE A 23 -15.24 47.98 -24.99
C ILE A 23 -16.14 46.76 -24.69
N ALA A 24 -17.42 46.80 -25.08
CA ALA A 24 -18.34 45.68 -24.89
C ALA A 24 -17.87 44.40 -25.62
N SER A 25 -17.33 44.54 -26.83
CA SER A 25 -16.79 43.40 -27.59
C SER A 25 -15.57 42.77 -26.93
N LEU A 26 -14.71 43.58 -26.28
CA LEU A 26 -13.56 43.10 -25.53
C LEU A 26 -13.99 42.33 -24.28
N PHE A 27 -14.96 42.85 -23.52
CA PHE A 27 -15.53 42.12 -22.37
C PHE A 27 -16.20 40.81 -22.78
N GLY A 28 -16.92 40.80 -23.92
CA GLY A 28 -17.48 39.58 -24.48
C GLY A 28 -16.41 38.53 -24.80
N LEU A 29 -15.28 38.95 -25.39
CA LEU A 29 -14.17 38.05 -25.68
C LEU A 29 -13.52 37.51 -24.40
N ILE A 30 -13.28 38.37 -23.42
CA ILE A 30 -12.73 37.97 -22.12
C ILE A 30 -13.65 36.96 -21.43
N ALA A 31 -14.97 37.18 -21.45
CA ALA A 31 -15.94 36.24 -20.88
C ALA A 31 -15.88 34.87 -21.58
N VAL A 32 -15.79 34.84 -22.91
CA VAL A 32 -15.64 33.58 -23.67
C VAL A 32 -14.31 32.88 -23.34
N ILE A 33 -13.20 33.61 -23.27
CA ILE A 33 -11.90 33.05 -22.90
C ILE A 33 -11.93 32.50 -21.48
N SER A 34 -12.49 33.23 -20.53
CA SER A 34 -12.64 32.79 -19.13
C SER A 34 -13.52 31.54 -19.03
N PHE A 35 -14.62 31.47 -19.78
CA PHE A 35 -15.47 30.28 -19.81
C PHE A 35 -14.75 29.08 -20.43
N CYS A 36 -13.99 29.29 -21.50
CA CYS A 36 -13.14 28.23 -22.08
C CYS A 36 -12.03 27.79 -21.13
N LEU A 37 -11.37 28.71 -20.43
CA LEU A 37 -10.37 28.40 -19.41
C LEU A 37 -10.98 27.60 -18.27
N LEU A 38 -12.14 28.00 -17.73
CA LEU A 38 -12.86 27.25 -16.71
C LEU A 38 -13.28 25.86 -17.22
N GLY A 39 -13.76 25.75 -18.45
CA GLY A 39 -14.10 24.47 -19.08
C GLY A 39 -12.89 23.57 -19.28
N VAL A 40 -11.74 24.11 -19.67
CA VAL A 40 -10.47 23.37 -19.75
C VAL A 40 -10.03 22.95 -18.36
N LEU A 41 -9.98 23.86 -17.39
CA LEU A 41 -9.60 23.58 -16.00
C LEU A 41 -10.51 22.52 -15.34
N TYR A 42 -11.79 22.51 -15.69
CA TYR A 42 -12.76 21.49 -15.27
C TYR A 42 -12.54 20.16 -16.00
N ARG A 43 -12.19 20.17 -17.29
CA ARG A 43 -11.98 18.95 -18.09
C ARG A 43 -10.59 18.33 -17.90
N THR A 44 -9.59 19.12 -17.50
CA THR A 44 -8.22 18.68 -17.22
C THR A 44 -8.00 18.41 -15.73
N ASP A 45 -9.06 18.43 -14.91
CA ASP A 45 -9.01 18.16 -13.46
C ASP A 45 -8.05 19.05 -12.66
N VAL A 46 -7.61 20.20 -13.20
CA VAL A 46 -6.68 21.12 -12.52
C VAL A 46 -7.33 21.82 -11.33
N VAL A 47 -8.66 21.95 -11.34
CA VAL A 47 -9.47 22.46 -10.21
C VAL A 47 -10.13 21.30 -9.42
N GLY A 48 -9.83 20.05 -9.80
CA GLY A 48 -10.60 18.85 -9.47
C GLY A 48 -9.83 17.71 -8.79
N ASN A 49 -8.69 17.96 -8.11
CA ASN A 49 -7.95 16.91 -7.39
C ASN A 49 -8.72 16.22 -6.25
N TYR A 50 -9.97 16.62 -5.97
CA TYR A 50 -10.83 16.02 -4.94
C TYR A 50 -11.03 14.50 -5.11
N SER A 51 -11.09 14.00 -6.35
CA SER A 51 -11.26 12.56 -6.63
C SER A 51 -9.97 11.78 -6.39
N ASN A 52 -8.83 12.28 -6.85
CA ASN A 52 -7.51 11.67 -6.63
C ASN A 52 -7.11 11.70 -5.16
N ASP A 53 -7.30 12.83 -4.48
CA ASP A 53 -7.01 12.97 -3.05
C ASP A 53 -7.88 12.02 -2.23
N ARG A 54 -9.16 11.88 -2.59
CA ARG A 54 -10.07 10.91 -1.95
C ARG A 54 -9.64 9.46 -2.20
N LEU A 55 -9.24 9.11 -3.42
CA LEU A 55 -8.74 7.77 -3.72
C LEU A 55 -7.45 7.48 -2.96
N LEU A 56 -6.53 8.44 -2.88
CA LEU A 56 -5.31 8.34 -2.08
C LEU A 56 -5.63 8.15 -0.60
N GLN A 57 -6.56 8.90 -0.03
CA GLN A 57 -7.02 8.74 1.35
C GLN A 57 -7.68 7.38 1.60
N ILE A 58 -8.47 6.88 0.64
CA ILE A 58 -9.07 5.54 0.72
C ILE A 58 -7.97 4.46 0.74
N GLU A 59 -6.99 4.55 -0.16
CA GLU A 59 -5.88 3.61 -0.24
C GLU A 59 -4.97 3.66 1.00
N SER A 60 -4.67 4.86 1.50
CA SER A 60 -3.98 5.07 2.77
C SER A 60 -4.76 4.45 3.93
N ARG A 61 -6.08 4.67 4.01
CA ARG A 61 -6.92 4.05 5.04
C ARG A 61 -6.89 2.53 4.98
N TYR A 62 -6.93 1.93 3.79
CA TYR A 62 -6.78 0.48 3.63
C TYR A 62 -5.39 0.00 4.06
N ASN A 63 -4.31 0.71 3.69
CA ASN A 63 -2.95 0.37 4.11
C ASN A 63 -2.79 0.44 5.63
N PHE A 64 -3.26 1.52 6.25
CA PHE A 64 -3.27 1.66 7.70
C PHE A 64 -4.02 0.50 8.37
N CYS A 65 -5.24 0.19 7.93
CA CYS A 65 -6.04 -0.87 8.55
C CYS A 65 -5.40 -2.25 8.36
N LYS A 66 -4.71 -2.47 7.23
CA LYS A 66 -3.96 -3.69 6.93
C LYS A 66 -2.88 -3.96 7.97
N GLY A 67 -2.01 -2.99 8.25
CA GLY A 67 -0.95 -3.16 9.26
C GLY A 67 -1.50 -3.13 10.69
N PHE A 68 -2.48 -2.27 10.98
CA PHE A 68 -3.10 -2.20 12.30
C PHE A 68 -3.75 -3.51 12.74
N VAL A 69 -4.54 -4.15 11.88
CA VAL A 69 -5.20 -5.43 12.21
C VAL A 69 -4.18 -6.55 12.41
N LEU A 70 -3.10 -6.57 11.62
CA LEU A 70 -2.01 -7.53 11.82
C LEU A 70 -1.30 -7.30 13.17
N GLY A 71 -0.92 -6.05 13.46
CA GLY A 71 -0.28 -5.70 14.73
C GLY A 71 -1.14 -6.05 15.94
N LYS A 72 -2.45 -5.74 15.87
CA LYS A 72 -3.42 -6.06 16.91
C LYS A 72 -3.55 -7.57 17.14
N TYR A 73 -3.65 -8.37 16.08
CA TYR A 73 -3.68 -9.83 16.20
C TYR A 73 -2.43 -10.36 16.90
N LEU A 74 -1.25 -9.83 16.54
CA LEU A 74 0.01 -10.25 17.15
C LEU A 74 0.07 -9.85 18.63
N ALA A 75 -0.36 -8.64 18.98
CA ALA A 75 -0.44 -8.17 20.37
C ALA A 75 -1.35 -9.06 21.24
N GLU A 76 -2.52 -9.43 20.71
CA GLU A 76 -3.46 -10.32 21.41
C GLU A 76 -2.91 -11.74 21.59
N LYS A 77 -2.17 -12.25 20.59
CA LYS A 77 -1.69 -13.63 20.56
C LYS A 77 -0.34 -13.84 21.25
N TYR A 78 0.52 -12.83 21.20
CA TYR A 78 1.91 -12.86 21.65
C TYR A 78 2.23 -11.62 22.50
N PRO A 79 1.52 -11.40 23.62
CA PRO A 79 1.78 -10.27 24.51
C PRO A 79 3.16 -10.41 25.19
N ASP A 80 3.70 -9.28 25.62
CA ASP A 80 4.97 -9.10 26.32
C ASP A 80 6.19 -9.59 25.53
N ARG A 81 6.10 -9.55 24.20
CA ARG A 81 7.17 -9.97 23.29
C ARG A 81 7.88 -8.78 22.67
N LYS A 82 9.16 -8.99 22.36
CA LYS A 82 9.93 -8.11 21.50
C LYS A 82 9.68 -8.43 20.03
N ALA A 83 9.50 -7.39 19.23
CA ALA A 83 9.30 -7.51 17.80
C ALA A 83 10.39 -6.79 17.01
N MET A 84 10.70 -7.35 15.84
CA MET A 84 11.34 -6.61 14.76
C MET A 84 10.45 -6.54 13.53
N ILE A 85 10.61 -5.46 12.76
CA ILE A 85 9.96 -5.29 11.45
C ILE A 85 11.02 -5.26 10.36
N ILE A 86 10.92 -6.17 9.40
CA ILE A 86 11.77 -6.22 8.22
C ILE A 86 11.14 -5.38 7.11
N VAL A 87 11.87 -4.40 6.61
CA VAL A 87 11.41 -3.38 5.67
C VAL A 87 12.34 -3.27 4.45
N PRO A 88 11.83 -2.83 3.28
CA PRO A 88 12.68 -2.59 2.11
C PRO A 88 13.61 -1.37 2.34
N PRO A 89 14.63 -1.16 1.49
CA PRO A 89 15.45 0.04 1.55
C PRO A 89 14.62 1.32 1.44
N ASP A 90 15.04 2.37 2.13
CA ASP A 90 14.47 3.71 2.02
C ASP A 90 12.97 3.75 2.36
N TYR A 91 12.49 2.83 3.21
CA TYR A 91 11.06 2.70 3.52
C TYR A 91 10.47 4.00 4.09
N GLU A 92 11.27 4.80 4.79
CA GLU A 92 10.88 6.11 5.34
C GLU A 92 10.56 7.14 4.26
N LEU A 93 11.23 7.06 3.11
CA LEU A 93 10.98 7.95 1.96
C LEU A 93 9.71 7.54 1.21
N ASN A 94 9.26 6.30 1.38
CA ASN A 94 8.03 5.80 0.81
C ASN A 94 6.88 5.90 1.83
N PHE A 95 6.06 6.94 1.68
CA PHE A 95 4.91 7.20 2.56
C PHE A 95 4.04 5.95 2.83
N ARG A 96 3.81 5.09 1.82
CA ARG A 96 2.98 3.88 1.98
C ARG A 96 3.65 2.82 2.85
N GLN A 97 4.96 2.67 2.74
CA GLN A 97 5.72 1.70 3.53
C GLN A 97 5.89 2.19 4.96
N LYS A 98 6.24 3.47 5.13
CA LYS A 98 6.27 4.11 6.45
C LYS A 98 4.91 4.01 7.16
N GLU A 99 3.81 4.33 6.48
CA GLU A 99 2.46 4.21 7.04
C GLU A 99 2.14 2.76 7.46
N LEU A 100 2.59 1.76 6.71
CA LEU A 100 2.43 0.35 7.10
C LEU A 100 3.17 0.03 8.39
N VAL A 101 4.45 0.42 8.51
CA VAL A 101 5.24 0.25 9.73
C VAL A 101 4.55 0.94 10.91
N ASP A 102 4.21 2.22 10.77
CA ASP A 102 3.54 3.01 11.81
C ASP A 102 2.22 2.34 12.25
N SER A 103 1.45 1.79 11.31
CA SER A 103 0.18 1.13 11.60
C SER A 103 0.34 -0.21 12.32
N ILE A 104 1.39 -1.00 12.01
CA ILE A 104 1.72 -2.25 12.72
C ILE A 104 2.09 -1.91 14.17
N VAL A 105 2.99 -0.93 14.36
CA VAL A 105 3.42 -0.48 15.69
C VAL A 105 2.24 0.03 16.49
N LYS A 106 1.33 0.77 15.87
CA LYS A 106 0.09 1.20 16.53
C LYS A 106 -0.84 0.04 16.88
N GLY A 107 -0.85 -1.03 16.07
CA GLY A 107 -1.57 -2.26 16.38
C GLY A 107 -0.95 -3.05 17.52
N PHE A 108 0.38 -3.01 17.69
CA PHE A 108 1.07 -3.60 18.84
C PHE A 108 0.61 -3.00 20.16
N GLY A 109 0.37 -1.68 20.19
CA GLY A 109 0.06 -0.96 21.42
C GLY A 109 1.19 -1.16 22.45
N ASP A 110 0.82 -1.33 23.71
CA ASP A 110 1.78 -1.58 24.80
C ASP A 110 2.08 -3.08 25.00
N SER A 111 1.41 -3.97 24.25
CA SER A 111 1.54 -5.42 24.44
C SER A 111 2.74 -6.03 23.71
N ILE A 112 3.32 -5.34 22.73
CA ILE A 112 4.54 -5.79 22.03
C ILE A 112 5.51 -4.62 22.00
N THR A 113 6.77 -4.88 22.38
CA THR A 113 7.84 -3.89 22.31
C THR A 113 8.51 -3.97 20.94
N LEU A 114 8.45 -2.90 20.14
CA LEU A 114 9.27 -2.80 18.94
C LEU A 114 10.73 -2.54 19.34
N GLU A 115 11.60 -3.52 19.12
CA GLU A 115 13.04 -3.41 19.43
C GLU A 115 13.83 -2.94 18.20
N ALA A 116 13.41 -3.36 17.00
CA ALA A 116 14.16 -3.06 15.78
C ALA A 116 13.28 -2.90 14.53
N ILE A 117 13.74 -2.04 13.62
CA ILE A 117 13.32 -1.99 12.23
C ILE A 117 14.57 -2.29 11.41
N GLU A 118 14.55 -3.39 10.64
CA GLU A 118 15.71 -3.82 9.85
C GLU A 118 15.42 -3.62 8.36
N GLU A 119 16.17 -2.71 7.75
CA GLU A 119 16.14 -2.52 6.30
C GLU A 119 16.98 -3.58 5.61
N ILE A 120 16.40 -4.28 4.62
CA ILE A 120 17.15 -5.23 3.80
C ILE A 120 17.89 -4.49 2.69
N ALA A 121 19.22 -4.54 2.69
CA ALA A 121 20.02 -4.00 1.62
C ALA A 121 19.73 -4.72 0.30
N VAL A 122 19.40 -3.96 -0.76
CA VAL A 122 19.19 -4.53 -2.10
C VAL A 122 20.39 -4.27 -2.97
N ASP A 123 20.96 -5.35 -3.51
CA ASP A 123 21.91 -5.24 -4.61
C ASP A 123 21.18 -4.86 -5.91
N LEU A 124 20.98 -3.54 -6.09
CA LEU A 124 20.31 -2.97 -7.27
C LEU A 124 21.10 -3.24 -8.57
N SER A 125 22.38 -3.61 -8.50
CA SER A 125 23.18 -3.93 -9.69
C SER A 125 22.66 -5.14 -10.46
N ARG A 126 21.89 -6.01 -9.78
CA ARG A 126 21.26 -7.21 -10.36
C ARG A 126 20.02 -6.90 -11.20
N TYR A 127 19.50 -5.68 -11.10
CA TYR A 127 18.30 -5.26 -11.82
C TYR A 127 18.67 -4.43 -13.05
N GLN A 128 17.98 -4.70 -14.16
CA GLN A 128 18.17 -3.91 -15.38
C GLN A 128 17.90 -2.44 -15.10
N LYS A 129 18.80 -1.57 -15.55
CA LYS A 129 18.68 -0.11 -15.40
C LYS A 129 17.29 0.35 -15.88
N GLY A 130 16.49 0.91 -14.98
CA GLY A 130 15.12 1.37 -15.26
C GLY A 130 13.99 0.39 -14.90
N LYS A 131 14.29 -0.80 -14.37
CA LYS A 131 13.30 -1.69 -13.74
C LYS A 131 13.53 -1.72 -12.23
N SER A 132 12.59 -1.21 -11.46
CA SER A 132 12.59 -1.42 -10.01
C SER A 132 12.28 -2.90 -9.72
N PRO A 133 12.99 -3.55 -8.78
CA PRO A 133 12.62 -4.87 -8.30
C PRO A 133 11.14 -4.92 -7.92
N HIS A 134 10.47 -6.05 -8.17
CA HIS A 134 9.28 -6.34 -7.38
C HIS A 134 9.70 -6.47 -5.92
N ILE A 135 8.90 -5.93 -4.99
CA ILE A 135 9.28 -5.87 -3.57
C ILE A 135 9.54 -7.28 -3.02
N GLU A 136 8.86 -8.30 -3.53
CA GLU A 136 9.02 -9.70 -3.15
C GLU A 136 10.33 -10.33 -3.69
N GLU A 137 11.00 -9.71 -4.66
CA GLU A 137 12.26 -10.20 -5.25
C GLU A 137 13.52 -9.66 -4.54
N ILE A 138 13.32 -8.65 -3.69
CA ILE A 138 14.35 -7.93 -2.95
C ILE A 138 15.04 -8.82 -1.92
N MET A 139 14.29 -9.59 -1.15
CA MET A 139 14.81 -10.33 0.00
C MET A 139 15.17 -11.78 -0.35
N THR A 140 16.38 -12.21 0.04
CA THR A 140 16.82 -13.60 0.06
C THR A 140 16.67 -14.22 1.45
N ALA A 141 16.77 -15.55 1.53
CA ALA A 141 16.79 -16.25 2.82
C ALA A 141 17.99 -15.82 3.68
N GLU A 142 19.12 -15.52 3.04
CA GLU A 142 20.31 -15.00 3.72
C GLU A 142 20.06 -13.63 4.36
N ASP A 143 19.36 -12.74 3.65
CA ASP A 143 18.98 -11.43 4.19
C ASP A 143 18.06 -11.55 5.41
N PHE A 144 17.06 -12.44 5.34
CA PHE A 144 16.17 -12.72 6.46
C PHE A 144 16.95 -13.30 7.66
N ASP A 145 17.80 -14.31 7.40
CA ASP A 145 18.59 -14.95 8.45
C ASP A 145 19.59 -13.95 9.07
N TYR A 146 20.16 -13.03 8.29
CA TYR A 146 20.99 -11.95 8.79
C TYR A 146 20.20 -11.04 9.73
N ALA A 147 19.04 -10.55 9.30
CA ALA A 147 18.16 -9.71 10.11
C ALA A 147 17.77 -10.39 11.43
N PHE A 148 17.37 -11.67 11.35
CA PHE A 148 17.02 -12.46 12.53
C PHE A 148 18.22 -12.69 13.45
N ASN A 149 19.41 -12.96 12.90
CA ASN A 149 20.61 -13.19 13.72
C ASN A 149 21.07 -11.93 14.45
N LYS A 150 20.87 -10.74 13.85
CA LYS A 150 21.20 -9.46 14.45
C LYS A 150 20.28 -9.11 15.62
N HIS A 151 19.02 -9.52 15.55
CA HIS A 151 17.98 -9.24 16.55
C HIS A 151 17.35 -10.54 17.08
N ARG A 152 18.17 -11.48 17.55
CA ARG A 152 17.70 -12.81 18.01
C ARG A 152 16.78 -12.77 19.23
N ASP A 153 16.80 -11.68 19.97
CA ASP A 153 15.90 -11.45 21.11
C ASP A 153 14.49 -11.04 20.67
N CYS A 154 14.29 -10.72 19.39
CA CYS A 154 12.96 -10.48 18.82
C CYS A 154 12.25 -11.81 18.56
N GLU A 155 11.22 -12.07 19.37
CA GLU A 155 10.40 -13.28 19.30
C GLU A 155 9.27 -13.16 18.27
N VAL A 156 8.92 -11.93 17.88
CA VAL A 156 7.97 -11.64 16.79
C VAL A 156 8.72 -10.98 15.65
N VAL A 157 8.51 -11.48 14.43
CA VAL A 157 9.13 -10.92 13.22
C VAL A 157 8.04 -10.59 12.22
N VAL A 158 7.91 -9.32 11.85
CA VAL A 158 6.97 -8.89 10.83
C VAL A 158 7.73 -8.50 9.56
N SER A 159 7.48 -9.16 8.44
CA SER A 159 8.04 -8.74 7.15
C SER A 159 6.97 -8.02 6.32
N ILE A 160 7.23 -6.75 5.97
CA ILE A 160 6.37 -5.99 5.04
C ILE A 160 6.78 -6.14 3.57
N ILE A 161 7.98 -6.69 3.34
CA ILE A 161 8.50 -7.09 2.02
C ILE A 161 7.77 -8.35 1.53
N GLY A 162 7.39 -9.24 2.46
CA GLY A 162 6.82 -10.55 2.18
C GLY A 162 7.80 -11.67 2.54
N VAL A 163 7.79 -12.75 1.78
CA VAL A 163 8.70 -13.89 1.99
C VAL A 163 9.95 -13.74 1.13
N PRO A 164 11.10 -14.30 1.57
CA PRO A 164 12.24 -14.42 0.69
C PRO A 164 11.93 -15.22 -0.57
N LYS A 165 12.57 -14.89 -1.69
CA LYS A 165 12.39 -15.60 -2.97
C LYS A 165 12.84 -17.06 -2.92
N ASP A 166 13.81 -17.38 -2.06
CA ASP A 166 14.33 -18.72 -1.78
C ASP A 166 13.96 -19.15 -0.35
N ILE A 167 12.69 -18.95 0.00
CA ILE A 167 12.09 -19.24 1.31
C ILE A 167 12.51 -20.60 1.86
N GLU A 168 12.65 -21.63 1.03
CA GLU A 168 13.04 -22.98 1.45
C GLU A 168 14.42 -23.06 2.12
N LYS A 169 15.28 -22.06 1.91
CA LYS A 169 16.64 -22.01 2.46
C LYS A 169 16.75 -21.28 3.80
N MET A 170 15.66 -20.67 4.30
CA MET A 170 15.71 -19.94 5.56
C MET A 170 16.06 -20.88 6.72
N ARG A 171 17.08 -20.53 7.50
CA ARG A 171 17.57 -21.35 8.61
C ARG A 171 16.55 -21.45 9.74
N VAL A 172 15.68 -20.45 9.90
CA VAL A 172 14.61 -20.46 10.92
C VAL A 172 13.65 -21.63 10.77
N TRP A 173 13.53 -22.25 9.58
CA TRP A 173 12.73 -23.45 9.38
C TRP A 173 13.32 -24.69 10.07
N GLY A 174 14.64 -24.75 10.22
CA GLY A 174 15.31 -25.84 10.91
C GLY A 174 15.38 -25.68 12.43
N MET A 175 15.02 -24.51 12.97
CA MET A 175 15.09 -24.23 14.41
C MET A 175 14.04 -25.02 15.18
N LYS A 176 14.27 -25.25 16.47
CA LYS A 176 13.24 -25.83 17.35
C LYS A 176 12.13 -24.79 17.59
N ASP A 177 10.91 -25.25 17.87
CA ASP A 177 9.74 -24.37 17.99
C ASP A 177 9.89 -23.27 19.06
N TYR A 178 10.60 -23.56 20.16
CA TYR A 178 10.84 -22.60 21.24
C TYR A 178 11.94 -21.56 20.92
N GLU A 179 12.77 -21.81 19.90
CA GLU A 179 13.83 -20.88 19.45
C GLU A 179 13.39 -20.09 18.21
N ARG A 180 12.33 -20.56 17.54
CA ARG A 180 11.87 -20.00 16.28
C ARG A 180 11.00 -18.76 16.52
N PRO A 181 11.26 -17.65 15.82
CA PRO A 181 10.42 -16.47 15.92
C PRO A 181 9.02 -16.75 15.37
N LYS A 182 8.05 -16.00 15.86
CA LYS A 182 6.69 -15.96 15.34
C LYS A 182 6.68 -15.01 14.14
N ILE A 183 6.72 -15.60 12.94
CA ILE A 183 6.82 -14.84 11.70
C ILE A 183 5.44 -14.43 11.22
N ALA A 184 5.27 -13.14 10.97
CA ALA A 184 4.09 -12.54 10.40
C ALA A 184 4.44 -11.86 9.07
N LEU A 185 3.54 -11.97 8.09
CA LEU A 185 3.81 -11.55 6.73
C LEU A 185 2.74 -10.58 6.23
N LEU A 186 3.18 -9.49 5.62
CA LEU A 186 2.35 -8.53 4.94
C LEU A 186 2.69 -8.56 3.45
N ASN A 187 1.67 -8.51 2.58
CA ASN A 187 1.83 -8.55 1.12
C ASN A 187 2.45 -9.85 0.56
N SER A 188 2.32 -10.99 1.25
CA SER A 188 2.92 -12.25 0.76
C SER A 188 2.02 -12.98 -0.25
N SER A 189 2.65 -13.73 -1.16
CA SER A 189 1.95 -14.74 -1.95
C SER A 189 1.73 -15.99 -1.09
N THR A 190 0.47 -16.39 -0.92
CA THR A 190 0.06 -17.60 -0.19
C THR A 190 0.44 -18.91 -0.86
N LYS A 191 0.89 -18.86 -2.12
CA LYS A 191 1.11 -20.04 -2.98
C LYS A 191 1.96 -21.13 -2.33
N TYR A 192 2.89 -20.75 -1.45
CA TYR A 192 3.82 -21.68 -0.79
C TYR A 192 3.73 -21.65 0.74
N LEU A 193 2.73 -20.95 1.30
CA LEU A 193 2.67 -20.69 2.74
C LEU A 193 1.74 -21.62 3.50
N GLU A 194 0.91 -22.44 2.83
CA GLU A 194 -0.05 -23.31 3.52
C GLU A 194 0.62 -24.18 4.59
N SER A 195 1.67 -24.92 4.22
CA SER A 195 2.37 -25.80 5.15
C SER A 195 3.12 -25.02 6.24
N ALA A 196 3.67 -23.85 5.91
CA ALA A 196 4.33 -22.99 6.88
C ALA A 196 3.33 -22.45 7.92
N ILE A 197 2.13 -22.05 7.48
CA ILE A 197 1.06 -21.57 8.35
C ILE A 197 0.52 -22.72 9.22
N LYS A 198 0.21 -23.87 8.64
CA LYS A 198 -0.26 -25.06 9.39
C LYS A 198 0.76 -25.51 10.43
N GLY A 199 2.04 -25.50 10.08
CA GLY A 199 3.14 -25.83 10.98
C GLY A 199 3.50 -24.73 11.97
N LYS A 200 2.77 -23.61 12.02
CA LYS A 200 3.02 -22.44 12.88
C LYS A 200 4.38 -21.78 12.68
N TYR A 201 5.03 -22.03 11.54
CA TYR A 201 6.24 -21.32 11.10
C TYR A 201 5.90 -19.88 10.74
N VAL A 202 4.74 -19.68 10.10
CA VAL A 202 4.12 -18.39 9.86
C VAL A 202 2.85 -18.32 10.70
N VAL A 203 2.78 -17.37 11.62
CA VAL A 203 1.67 -17.25 12.59
C VAL A 203 0.54 -16.37 12.08
N ALA A 204 0.84 -15.48 11.14
CA ALA A 204 -0.12 -14.58 10.54
C ALA A 204 0.34 -14.17 9.15
N SER A 205 -0.59 -14.11 8.19
CA SER A 205 -0.29 -13.60 6.86
C SER A 205 -1.49 -12.87 6.29
N VAL A 206 -1.28 -11.66 5.76
CA VAL A 206 -2.34 -10.81 5.24
C VAL A 206 -2.41 -10.89 3.72
N HIS A 207 -3.60 -11.18 3.20
CA HIS A 207 -3.84 -11.37 1.76
C HIS A 207 -5.02 -10.56 1.28
N TYR A 208 -5.04 -10.21 -0.01
CA TYR A 208 -6.25 -9.72 -0.64
C TYR A 208 -7.30 -10.84 -0.73
N ILE A 209 -8.58 -10.47 -0.59
CA ILE A 209 -9.68 -11.37 -0.88
C ILE A 209 -9.61 -11.76 -2.36
N PRO A 210 -9.54 -13.07 -2.70
CA PRO A 210 -9.51 -13.50 -4.09
C PRO A 210 -10.74 -13.01 -4.87
N GLY A 211 -10.48 -12.42 -6.04
CA GLY A 211 -11.54 -11.84 -6.87
C GLY A 211 -12.14 -10.54 -6.32
N PHE A 212 -11.48 -9.88 -5.35
CA PHE A 212 -11.88 -8.56 -4.87
C PHE A 212 -12.07 -7.60 -6.06
N LYS A 213 -13.26 -6.99 -6.10
CA LYS A 213 -13.58 -5.86 -6.97
C LYS A 213 -13.86 -4.69 -6.05
N ALA A 214 -13.29 -3.54 -6.34
CA ALA A 214 -13.59 -2.32 -5.59
C ALA A 214 -15.10 -2.05 -5.66
N LYS A 215 -15.81 -2.24 -4.54
CA LYS A 215 -17.28 -2.12 -4.47
C LYS A 215 -17.76 -0.83 -3.82
N THR A 216 -16.96 -0.21 -2.94
CA THR A 216 -17.44 0.85 -2.06
C THR A 216 -16.46 2.01 -1.95
N THR A 217 -16.95 3.23 -2.15
CA THR A 217 -16.19 4.50 -2.00
C THR A 217 -16.37 5.14 -0.62
N ILE A 218 -17.16 4.51 0.25
CA ILE A 218 -17.41 4.90 1.64
C ILE A 218 -16.85 3.80 2.53
N LEU A 219 -15.87 4.14 3.36
CA LEU A 219 -15.22 3.20 4.26
C LEU A 219 -15.91 3.18 5.62
N PRO A 220 -16.09 2.01 6.24
CA PRO A 220 -16.50 1.91 7.64
C PRO A 220 -15.54 2.67 8.57
N SER A 221 -16.06 3.07 9.74
CA SER A 221 -15.24 3.74 10.75
C SER A 221 -14.27 2.78 11.47
N SER A 222 -14.66 1.52 11.67
CA SER A 222 -13.83 0.49 12.33
C SER A 222 -12.70 0.01 11.40
N PRO A 223 -11.44 -0.01 11.88
CA PRO A 223 -10.32 -0.57 11.12
C PRO A 223 -10.54 -2.02 10.68
N GLU A 224 -11.13 -2.86 11.54
CA GLU A 224 -11.43 -4.26 11.25
C GLU A 224 -12.42 -4.40 10.10
N LYS A 225 -13.51 -3.61 10.10
CA LYS A 225 -14.47 -3.61 8.99
C LYS A 225 -13.87 -3.08 7.69
N VAL A 226 -12.95 -2.13 7.76
CA VAL A 226 -12.21 -1.68 6.57
C VAL A 226 -11.30 -2.79 6.05
N PHE A 227 -10.61 -3.50 6.95
CA PHE A 227 -9.76 -4.62 6.61
C PHE A 227 -10.56 -5.72 5.89
N GLU A 228 -11.66 -6.17 6.47
CA GLU A 228 -12.53 -7.25 5.97
C GLU A 228 -13.14 -6.95 4.58
N ASN A 229 -13.20 -5.69 4.17
CA ASN A 229 -13.66 -5.34 2.83
C ASN A 229 -12.71 -5.79 1.72
N ARG A 230 -11.41 -5.90 2.01
CA ARG A 230 -10.36 -6.06 0.99
C ARG A 230 -9.38 -7.17 1.31
N TYR A 231 -9.21 -7.50 2.58
CA TYR A 231 -8.16 -8.38 3.06
C TYR A 231 -8.71 -9.53 3.90
N ILE A 232 -7.88 -10.56 4.03
CA ILE A 232 -8.07 -11.73 4.86
C ILE A 232 -6.80 -11.90 5.68
N LEU A 233 -6.96 -12.15 6.98
CA LEU A 233 -5.88 -12.58 7.86
C LEU A 233 -5.89 -14.10 7.92
N VAL A 234 -4.86 -14.74 7.37
CA VAL A 234 -4.67 -16.18 7.38
C VAL A 234 -3.76 -16.56 8.55
N THR A 235 -4.22 -17.49 9.38
CA THR A 235 -3.54 -17.92 10.61
C THR A 235 -3.61 -19.45 10.71
N PRO A 236 -2.81 -20.06 11.61
CA PRO A 236 -2.90 -21.51 11.86
C PRO A 236 -4.30 -21.97 12.25
N GLU A 237 -5.10 -21.12 12.91
CA GLU A 237 -6.45 -21.45 13.36
C GLU A 237 -7.49 -21.50 12.23
N ASN A 238 -7.31 -20.70 11.17
CA ASN A 238 -8.33 -20.52 10.13
C ASN A 238 -7.90 -20.98 8.73
N VAL A 239 -6.64 -21.39 8.54
CA VAL A 239 -6.09 -21.75 7.21
C VAL A 239 -6.91 -22.82 6.48
N GLU A 240 -7.42 -23.84 7.17
CA GLU A 240 -8.27 -24.87 6.55
C GLU A 240 -9.63 -24.34 6.10
N GLN A 241 -10.22 -23.45 6.90
CA GLN A 241 -11.48 -22.80 6.54
C GLN A 241 -11.29 -21.89 5.33
N ILE A 242 -10.25 -21.05 5.35
CA ILE A 242 -9.94 -20.12 4.26
C ILE A 242 -9.64 -20.90 2.98
N LYS A 243 -8.87 -21.99 3.05
CA LYS A 243 -8.58 -22.85 1.89
C LYS A 243 -9.84 -23.40 1.25
N ARG A 244 -10.83 -23.82 2.04
CA ARG A 244 -12.13 -24.30 1.52
C ARG A 244 -12.95 -23.17 0.88
N GLN A 245 -12.88 -21.96 1.45
CA GLN A 245 -13.63 -20.81 0.95
C GLN A 245 -12.99 -20.17 -0.29
N TYR A 246 -11.66 -20.21 -0.36
CA TYR A 246 -10.83 -19.52 -1.34
C TYR A 246 -9.76 -20.48 -1.87
N ASP A 247 -10.20 -21.50 -2.60
CA ASP A 247 -9.36 -22.54 -3.17
C ASP A 247 -8.12 -21.97 -3.89
N LYS A 248 -8.31 -20.98 -4.75
CA LYS A 248 -7.27 -20.30 -5.55
C LYS A 248 -6.23 -19.52 -4.74
N LEU A 249 -6.46 -19.28 -3.46
CA LEU A 249 -5.49 -18.58 -2.62
C LEU A 249 -4.18 -19.38 -2.49
N PHE A 250 -4.26 -20.72 -2.51
CA PHE A 250 -3.11 -21.62 -2.30
C PHE A 250 -2.67 -22.39 -3.56
N PHE A 251 -3.27 -22.16 -4.73
CA PHE A 251 -2.95 -22.94 -5.95
C PHE A 251 -1.78 -22.38 -6.76
N LYS A 252 -1.06 -23.32 -7.41
CA LYS A 252 -0.17 -23.07 -8.54
C LYS A 252 -1.02 -23.20 -9.81
N MET A 253 -1.27 -22.09 -10.51
CA MET A 253 -1.66 -22.16 -11.93
C MET A 253 -0.56 -22.84 -12.73
#